data_AF-A0A4Q3SD66-F1
#
_entry.id   AF-A0A4Q3SD66-F1
#
_cell.length_a   1.000
_cell.length_b   1.000
_cell.length_c   1.000
_cell.angle_alpha   90.00
_cell.angle_beta   90.00
_cell.angle_gamma   90.00
#
_symmetry.space_group_name_H-M   'P 1'
#
loop_
_entity.id
_entity.type
_entity.pdbx_description
1 polymer ?
#
loop_
_entity_poly.entity_id
_entity_poly.type
_entity_poly.pdbx_seq_one_letter_code
_entity_poly.pdbx_strand_id
1 'polypeptide(L)'
;SLINLKKLSDAGVLIATGTDAGNIGTLHASSYLGELQTMKLSGMSNWQILQASTINGAKVVGKETEFGSITAGKKANLVLLDANPVDSLENITRINRVINRGVVFLPDSIVQETPVQLVQRQLNAYNARNIEAFLDTYADDVELYDFPDKLIAKGKDSMRVNYAGMFNDLPDLHCEILNRIVQGNTIIDRERVRVRGKFLEAVAVYKVENGKIKKVWFIE
;
A
#
# COMPACT_ATOMS: atom_id res chain seq x y z
N SER A 1 22.85 -8.46 -13.29
CA SER A 1 23.43 -9.65 -12.61
C SER A 1 23.84 -9.26 -11.21
N LEU A 2 23.29 -9.92 -10.18
CA LEU A 2 23.62 -9.70 -8.76
C LEU A 2 25.12 -9.80 -8.46
N ILE A 3 25.81 -10.69 -9.18
CA ILE A 3 27.26 -10.89 -9.05
C ILE A 3 28.03 -9.62 -9.43
N ASN A 4 27.58 -8.86 -10.43
CA ASN A 4 28.26 -7.64 -10.85
C ASN A 4 28.06 -6.52 -9.83
N LEU A 5 26.87 -6.41 -9.24
CA LEU A 5 26.58 -5.40 -8.22
C LEU A 5 27.55 -5.53 -7.04
N LYS A 6 27.75 -6.74 -6.53
CA LYS A 6 28.69 -6.99 -5.44
C LYS A 6 30.13 -6.66 -5.82
N LYS A 7 30.58 -7.09 -6.99
CA LYS A 7 31.95 -6.80 -7.49
C LYS A 7 32.21 -5.29 -7.57
N LEU A 8 31.26 -4.53 -8.09
CA LEU A 8 31.37 -3.06 -8.18
C LEU A 8 31.38 -2.43 -6.78
N SER A 9 30.49 -2.88 -5.89
CA SER A 9 30.46 -2.42 -4.51
C SER A 9 31.79 -2.68 -3.78
N ASP A 10 32.39 -3.86 -3.98
CA ASP A 10 33.68 -4.23 -3.36
C ASP A 10 34.87 -3.46 -3.96
N ALA A 11 34.77 -3.10 -5.24
CA ALA A 11 35.73 -2.24 -5.92
C ALA A 11 35.60 -0.75 -5.53
N GLY A 12 34.68 -0.40 -4.62
CA GLY A 12 34.49 0.98 -4.15
C GLY A 12 33.74 1.87 -5.14
N VAL A 13 33.08 1.29 -6.15
CA VAL A 13 32.23 2.05 -7.07
C VAL A 13 31.04 2.61 -6.30
N LEU A 14 30.68 3.86 -6.60
CA LEU A 14 29.54 4.52 -5.97
C LEU A 14 28.23 3.87 -6.43
N ILE A 15 27.58 3.14 -5.52
CA ILE A 15 26.27 2.50 -5.76
C ILE A 15 25.17 3.33 -5.09
N ALA A 16 24.12 3.64 -5.83
CA ALA A 16 22.87 4.22 -5.31
C ALA A 16 21.70 3.26 -5.56
N THR A 17 20.77 3.18 -4.62
CA THR A 17 19.55 2.37 -4.77
C THR A 17 18.55 3.09 -5.67
N GLY A 18 17.95 2.35 -6.61
CA GLY A 18 16.85 2.86 -7.44
C GLY A 18 16.01 1.69 -7.95
N THR A 19 14.69 1.86 -7.96
CA THR A 19 13.76 0.78 -8.35
C THR A 19 13.30 0.88 -9.80
N ASP A 20 13.51 2.03 -10.44
CA ASP A 20 12.86 2.39 -11.71
C ASP A 20 11.32 2.45 -11.60
N ALA A 21 10.82 2.85 -10.42
CA ALA A 21 9.38 2.99 -10.17
C ALA A 21 8.76 4.05 -11.08
N GLY A 22 7.63 3.68 -11.69
CA GLY A 22 7.01 4.40 -12.81
C GLY A 22 6.88 3.52 -14.08
N ASN A 23 7.69 2.46 -14.18
CA ASN A 23 7.53 1.41 -15.19
C ASN A 23 6.39 0.43 -14.86
N ILE A 24 5.80 -0.18 -15.89
CA ILE A 24 4.74 -1.19 -15.73
C ILE A 24 5.24 -2.34 -14.85
N GLY A 25 4.57 -2.56 -13.71
CA GLY A 25 4.94 -3.59 -12.73
C GLY A 25 5.84 -3.11 -11.59
N THR A 26 6.39 -1.89 -11.65
CA THR A 26 7.24 -1.32 -10.60
C THR A 26 6.52 -0.17 -9.89
N LEU A 27 5.82 -0.50 -8.81
CA LEU A 27 5.07 0.46 -8.01
C LEU A 27 6.00 1.36 -7.18
N HIS A 28 5.66 2.65 -7.07
CA HIS A 28 6.33 3.55 -6.13
C HIS A 28 6.19 3.03 -4.69
N ALA A 29 7.22 3.27 -3.88
CA ALA A 29 7.35 2.82 -2.49
C ALA A 29 7.44 1.29 -2.28
N SER A 30 6.50 0.48 -2.78
CA SER A 30 6.50 -0.98 -2.50
C SER A 30 7.64 -1.73 -3.20
N SER A 31 8.08 -1.27 -4.39
CA SER A 31 9.25 -1.84 -5.08
C SER A 31 10.56 -1.60 -4.34
N TYR A 32 10.63 -0.61 -3.46
CA TYR A 32 11.86 -0.20 -2.78
C TYR A 32 12.39 -1.29 -1.84
N LEU A 33 11.51 -1.92 -1.05
CA LEU A 33 11.91 -3.04 -0.19
C LEU A 33 12.43 -4.22 -1.02
N GLY A 34 11.79 -4.50 -2.16
CA GLY A 34 12.23 -5.54 -3.09
C GLY A 34 13.64 -5.28 -3.61
N GLU A 35 13.93 -4.05 -4.02
CA GLU A 35 15.27 -3.66 -4.48
C GLU A 35 16.32 -3.82 -3.38
N LEU A 36 16.05 -3.36 -2.16
CA LEU A 36 16.98 -3.52 -1.03
C LEU A 36 17.27 -4.99 -0.71
N GLN A 37 16.25 -5.86 -0.77
CA GLN A 37 16.44 -7.30 -0.61
C GLN A 37 17.26 -7.89 -1.76
N THR A 38 17.03 -7.46 -3.00
CA THR A 38 17.85 -7.85 -4.16
C THR A 38 19.32 -7.43 -3.98
N MET A 39 19.59 -6.23 -3.47
CA MET A 39 20.95 -5.78 -3.13
C MET A 39 21.59 -6.66 -2.03
N LYS A 40 20.82 -7.03 -1.00
CA LYS A 40 21.27 -7.96 0.06
C LYS A 40 21.58 -9.35 -0.49
N LEU A 41 20.73 -9.87 -1.38
CA LEU A 41 20.94 -11.14 -2.09
C LEU A 41 22.18 -11.12 -2.98
N SER A 42 22.61 -9.93 -3.43
CA SER A 42 23.89 -9.76 -4.12
C SER A 42 25.09 -10.00 -3.20
N GLY A 43 24.90 -9.98 -1.89
CA GLY A 43 25.94 -10.10 -0.87
C GLY A 43 26.40 -8.77 -0.28
N MET A 44 25.78 -7.64 -0.64
CA MET A 44 26.06 -6.36 0.03
C MET A 44 25.63 -6.44 1.50
N SER A 45 26.41 -5.82 2.39
CA SER A 45 26.03 -5.71 3.81
C SER A 45 24.89 -4.71 4.00
N ASN A 46 24.12 -4.86 5.09
CA ASN A 46 23.07 -3.90 5.44
C ASN A 46 23.61 -2.46 5.49
N TRP A 47 24.85 -2.27 5.97
CA TRP A 47 25.48 -0.95 6.01
C TRP A 47 25.75 -0.38 4.61
N GLN A 48 26.29 -1.18 3.68
CA GLN A 48 26.50 -0.75 2.29
C GLN A 48 25.17 -0.36 1.62
N ILE A 49 24.10 -1.11 1.90
CA ILE A 49 22.76 -0.86 1.37
C ILE A 49 22.19 0.45 1.93
N LEU A 50 22.33 0.68 3.25
CA LEU A 50 21.90 1.94 3.87
C LEU A 50 22.65 3.14 3.31
N GLN A 51 23.96 3.02 3.07
CA GLN A 51 24.75 4.06 2.40
C GLN A 51 24.28 4.30 0.95
N ALA A 52 24.00 3.23 0.20
CA ALA A 52 23.48 3.30 -1.15
C ALA A 52 22.13 4.05 -1.22
N SER A 53 21.30 3.85 -0.20
CA SER A 53 19.98 4.45 -0.06
C SER A 53 19.96 5.87 0.53
N THR A 54 21.11 6.38 1.00
CA THR A 54 21.19 7.69 1.65
C THR A 54 22.28 8.55 1.04
N ILE A 55 23.50 8.50 1.59
CA ILE A 55 24.58 9.39 1.21
C ILE A 55 25.06 9.18 -0.23
N ASN A 56 25.04 7.95 -0.73
CA ASN A 56 25.46 7.69 -2.11
C ASN A 56 24.43 8.22 -3.11
N GLY A 57 23.13 8.05 -2.85
CA GLY A 57 22.08 8.67 -3.65
C GLY A 57 22.23 10.19 -3.71
N ALA A 58 22.54 10.82 -2.57
CA ALA A 58 22.82 12.26 -2.51
C ALA A 58 24.05 12.66 -3.35
N LYS A 59 25.14 11.88 -3.29
CA LYS A 59 26.35 12.10 -4.12
C LYS A 59 26.07 11.95 -5.62
N VAL A 60 25.30 10.93 -6.02
CA VAL A 60 24.96 10.68 -7.43
C VAL A 60 24.21 11.85 -8.05
N VAL A 61 23.38 12.56 -7.27
CA VAL A 61 22.65 13.75 -7.74
C VAL A 61 23.34 15.09 -7.40
N GLY A 62 24.56 15.07 -6.86
CA GLY A 62 25.34 16.26 -6.52
C GLY A 62 24.75 17.10 -5.37
N LYS A 63 24.07 16.46 -4.41
CA LYS A 63 23.40 17.12 -3.27
C LYS A 63 23.84 16.60 -1.91
N GLU A 64 25.01 15.97 -1.84
CA GLU A 64 25.59 15.46 -0.61
C GLU A 64 25.87 16.56 0.42
N THR A 65 26.00 17.82 0.02
CA THR A 65 26.10 18.97 0.94
C THR A 65 24.75 19.40 1.49
N GLU A 66 23.65 19.06 0.84
CA GLU A 66 22.28 19.42 1.24
C GLU A 66 21.60 18.33 2.09
N PHE A 67 21.79 17.05 1.77
CA PHE A 67 21.15 15.92 2.44
C PHE A 67 21.94 14.60 2.28
N GLY A 68 21.38 13.50 2.81
CA GLY A 68 21.95 12.14 2.69
C GLY A 68 22.77 11.69 3.89
N SER A 69 23.04 12.56 4.86
CA SER A 69 23.65 12.19 6.14
C SER A 69 23.12 13.07 7.28
N ILE A 70 23.32 12.61 8.52
CA ILE A 70 23.01 13.39 9.71
C ILE A 70 24.23 14.25 10.05
N THR A 71 24.20 15.52 9.64
CA THR A 71 25.28 16.48 9.84
C THR A 71 24.71 17.88 9.98
N ALA A 72 25.23 18.67 10.91
CA ALA A 72 24.78 20.06 11.11
C ALA A 72 24.88 20.87 9.81
N GLY A 73 23.87 21.70 9.54
CA GLY A 73 23.75 22.48 8.31
C GLY A 73 23.00 21.80 7.15
N LYS A 74 22.79 20.48 7.19
CA LYS A 74 21.98 19.76 6.19
C LYS A 74 20.49 19.85 6.48
N LYS A 75 19.66 19.56 5.46
CA LYS A 75 18.21 19.46 5.60
C LYS A 75 17.85 18.34 6.58
N ALA A 76 16.95 18.65 7.52
CA ALA A 76 16.42 17.70 8.49
C ALA A 76 15.41 16.73 7.84
N ASN A 77 15.92 15.84 7.00
CA ASN A 77 15.20 14.73 6.39
C ASN A 77 15.65 13.44 7.06
N LEU A 78 14.80 12.86 7.92
CA LEU A 78 15.15 11.74 8.79
C LEU A 78 14.02 10.71 8.80
N VAL A 79 14.40 9.45 9.00
CA VAL A 79 13.47 8.36 9.33
C VAL A 79 13.94 7.79 10.65
N LEU A 80 13.07 7.82 11.66
CA LEU A 80 13.31 7.20 12.96
C LEU A 80 12.68 5.81 12.94
N LEU A 81 13.45 4.79 13.35
CA LEU A 81 13.03 3.40 13.35
C LEU A 81 12.96 2.87 14.80
N ASP A 82 12.03 1.96 15.05
CA ASP A 82 11.90 1.26 16.35
C ASP A 82 12.88 0.09 16.51
N ALA A 83 13.66 -0.22 15.47
CA ALA A 83 14.67 -1.27 15.49
C ALA A 83 15.84 -0.92 14.57
N ASN A 84 17.01 -1.49 14.87
CA ASN A 84 18.25 -1.19 14.16
C ASN A 84 18.29 -1.89 12.77
N PRO A 85 18.36 -1.14 11.65
CA PRO A 85 18.38 -1.73 10.31
C PRO A 85 19.72 -2.37 9.93
N VAL A 86 20.79 -2.13 10.72
CA VAL A 86 22.08 -2.79 10.52
C VAL A 86 22.00 -4.27 10.92
N ASP A 87 21.22 -4.59 11.96
CA ASP A 87 21.04 -5.97 12.44
C ASP A 87 20.14 -6.77 11.48
N SER A 88 19.08 -6.14 10.97
CA SER A 88 18.16 -6.73 10.01
C SER A 88 17.59 -5.63 9.11
N LEU A 89 17.77 -5.79 7.80
CA LEU A 89 17.32 -4.82 6.81
C LEU A 89 15.79 -4.64 6.81
N GLU A 90 15.05 -5.66 7.25
CA GLU A 90 13.60 -5.64 7.39
C GLU A 90 13.13 -4.57 8.40
N ASN A 91 13.99 -4.18 9.36
CA ASN A 91 13.70 -3.15 10.36
C ASN A 91 13.47 -1.75 9.76
N ILE A 92 13.83 -1.49 8.50
CA ILE A 92 13.50 -0.23 7.81
C ILE A 92 11.99 0.00 7.67
N THR A 93 11.18 -1.05 7.82
CA THR A 93 9.72 -0.98 7.79
C THR A 93 9.11 -0.59 9.14
N ARG A 94 9.89 -0.67 10.23
CA ARG A 94 9.46 -0.33 11.59
C ARG A 94 9.61 1.16 11.86
N ILE A 95 8.95 1.97 11.03
CA ILE A 95 9.06 3.42 11.06
C ILE A 95 8.29 3.95 12.27
N ASN A 96 8.99 4.64 13.16
CA ASN A 96 8.39 5.37 14.28
C ASN A 96 7.94 6.77 13.84
N ARG A 97 8.84 7.53 13.19
CA ARG A 97 8.57 8.89 12.68
C ARG A 97 9.25 9.12 11.34
N VAL A 98 8.66 10.00 10.54
CA VAL A 98 9.32 10.63 9.40
C VAL A 98 9.47 12.11 9.69
N ILE A 99 10.65 12.66 9.47
CA ILE A 99 10.91 14.09 9.58
C ILE A 99 11.30 14.58 8.20
N ASN A 100 10.56 15.54 7.66
CA ASN A 100 10.82 16.11 6.34
C ASN A 100 10.98 17.62 6.48
N ARG A 101 12.18 18.13 6.15
CA ARG A 101 12.55 19.54 6.32
C ARG A 101 12.26 20.08 7.73
N GLY A 102 12.48 19.25 8.75
CA GLY A 102 12.28 19.59 10.16
C GLY A 102 10.84 19.44 10.67
N VAL A 103 9.87 19.11 9.81
CA VAL A 103 8.48 18.83 10.22
C VAL A 103 8.34 17.35 10.53
N VAL A 104 7.79 17.03 11.71
CA VAL A 104 7.60 15.66 12.19
C VAL A 104 6.24 15.13 11.72
N PHE A 105 6.24 13.92 11.15
CA PHE A 105 5.06 13.19 10.71
C PHE A 105 4.99 11.83 11.42
N LEU A 106 3.77 11.43 11.79
CA LEU A 106 3.46 10.06 12.19
C LEU A 106 3.21 9.23 10.93
N PRO A 107 3.72 7.99 10.79
CA PRO A 107 3.49 7.15 9.61
C PRO A 107 2.02 7.11 9.18
N ASP A 108 1.12 6.89 10.14
CA ASP A 108 -0.34 6.80 9.92
C ASP A 108 -1.00 8.15 9.54
N SER A 109 -0.25 9.25 9.60
CA SER A 109 -0.71 10.60 9.21
C SER A 109 -0.22 11.04 7.83
N ILE A 110 0.73 10.32 7.21
CA ILE A 110 1.40 10.76 5.96
C ILE A 110 0.57 10.44 4.72
N VAL A 111 -0.17 9.33 4.74
CA VAL A 111 -1.05 8.92 3.64
C VAL A 111 -2.44 8.77 4.22
N GLN A 112 -3.27 9.81 4.13
CA GLN A 112 -4.71 9.60 4.25
C GLN A 112 -5.15 8.79 3.03
N GLU A 113 -5.57 7.55 3.26
CA GLU A 113 -6.16 6.71 2.21
C GLU A 113 -7.38 7.45 1.64
N THR A 114 -7.32 7.79 0.36
CA THR A 114 -8.44 8.45 -0.31
C THR A 114 -9.63 7.48 -0.38
N PRO A 115 -10.89 7.99 -0.46
CA PRO A 115 -12.05 7.12 -0.65
C PRO A 115 -11.90 6.14 -1.83
N VAL A 116 -11.25 6.57 -2.91
CA VAL A 116 -10.97 5.73 -4.08
C VAL A 116 -10.02 4.59 -3.73
N GLN A 117 -8.92 4.88 -3.02
CA GLN A 117 -7.95 3.86 -2.61
C GLN A 117 -8.56 2.88 -1.62
N LEU A 118 -9.41 3.36 -0.70
CA LEU A 118 -10.11 2.51 0.25
C LEU A 118 -11.05 1.52 -0.44
N VAL A 119 -11.89 1.99 -1.38
CA VAL A 119 -12.79 1.10 -2.15
C VAL A 119 -11.99 0.19 -3.08
N GLN A 120 -10.85 0.64 -3.62
CA GLN A 120 -9.96 -0.24 -4.37
C GLN A 120 -9.35 -1.35 -3.50
N ARG A 121 -8.94 -1.04 -2.27
CA ARG A 121 -8.42 -2.02 -1.32
C ARG A 121 -9.50 -3.04 -0.93
N GLN A 122 -10.73 -2.58 -0.77
CA GLN A 122 -11.90 -3.44 -0.56
C GLN A 122 -12.07 -4.44 -1.71
N LEU A 123 -12.02 -3.99 -2.97
CA LEU A 123 -12.11 -4.87 -4.14
C LEU A 123 -10.97 -5.87 -4.20
N ASN A 124 -9.74 -5.40 -3.94
CA ASN A 124 -8.56 -6.26 -3.95
C ASN A 124 -8.67 -7.35 -2.89
N ALA A 125 -9.14 -7.02 -1.68
CA ALA A 125 -9.36 -7.97 -0.61
C ALA A 125 -10.48 -8.97 -0.93
N TYR A 126 -11.55 -8.50 -1.58
CA TYR A 126 -12.64 -9.34 -2.08
C TYR A 126 -12.13 -10.37 -3.09
N ASN A 127 -11.39 -9.93 -4.11
CA ASN A 127 -10.82 -10.81 -5.13
C ASN A 127 -9.74 -11.76 -4.58
N ALA A 128 -9.01 -11.34 -3.55
CA ALA A 128 -8.08 -12.19 -2.81
C ALA A 128 -8.78 -13.15 -1.84
N ARG A 129 -10.10 -13.03 -1.65
CA ARG A 129 -10.90 -13.79 -0.65
C ARG A 129 -10.34 -13.66 0.77
N ASN A 130 -9.76 -12.51 1.09
CA ASN A 130 -9.20 -12.23 2.41
C ASN A 130 -10.24 -11.48 3.25
N ILE A 131 -10.98 -12.20 4.09
CA ILE A 131 -12.08 -11.63 4.88
C ILE A 131 -11.61 -10.56 5.87
N GLU A 132 -10.45 -10.71 6.49
CA GLU A 132 -9.95 -9.73 7.47
C GLU A 132 -9.51 -8.44 6.78
N ALA A 133 -8.79 -8.54 5.65
CA ALA A 133 -8.44 -7.37 4.85
C ALA A 133 -9.68 -6.68 4.25
N PHE A 134 -10.71 -7.45 3.92
CA PHE A 134 -11.98 -6.92 3.41
C PHE A 134 -12.71 -6.13 4.49
N LEU A 135 -12.94 -6.74 5.66
CA LEU A 135 -13.65 -6.11 6.77
C LEU A 135 -12.89 -4.91 7.36
N ASP A 136 -11.56 -4.87 7.27
CA ASP A 136 -10.79 -3.69 7.68
C ASP A 136 -11.17 -2.43 6.90
N THR A 137 -11.67 -2.54 5.66
CA THR A 137 -12.07 -1.35 4.88
C THR A 137 -13.38 -0.71 5.35
N TYR A 138 -14.17 -1.41 6.16
CA TYR A 138 -15.49 -0.98 6.60
C TYR A 138 -15.49 -0.35 8.00
N ALA A 139 -16.49 0.48 8.28
CA ALA A 139 -16.78 0.96 9.64
C ALA A 139 -17.41 -0.18 10.47
N ASP A 140 -17.21 -0.17 11.79
CA ASP A 140 -17.75 -1.24 12.66
C ASP A 140 -19.27 -1.34 12.60
N ASP A 141 -19.94 -0.21 12.34
CA ASP A 141 -21.39 -0.05 12.22
C ASP A 141 -21.84 0.24 10.77
N VAL A 142 -21.09 -0.27 9.78
CA VAL A 142 -21.43 -0.16 8.34
C VAL A 142 -22.87 -0.59 8.05
N GLU A 143 -23.54 0.10 7.13
CA GLU A 143 -24.92 -0.20 6.70
C GLU A 143 -24.97 -0.60 5.22
N LEU A 144 -25.59 -1.74 4.90
CA LEU A 144 -25.74 -2.24 3.53
C LEU A 144 -27.21 -2.15 3.13
N TYR A 145 -27.47 -1.60 1.95
CA TYR A 145 -28.81 -1.34 1.45
C TYR A 145 -29.02 -1.97 0.07
N ASP A 146 -30.21 -2.51 -0.14
CA ASP A 146 -30.79 -2.67 -1.48
C ASP A 146 -31.33 -1.28 -1.84
N PHE A 147 -30.88 -0.73 -2.96
CA PHE A 147 -31.33 0.60 -3.37
C PHE A 147 -32.86 0.62 -3.56
N PRO A 148 -33.55 1.70 -3.14
CA PRO A 148 -33.00 2.93 -2.55
C PRO A 148 -32.74 2.88 -1.03
N ASP A 149 -33.53 2.17 -0.25
CA ASP A 149 -33.64 2.40 1.20
C ASP A 149 -33.84 1.14 2.06
N LYS A 150 -33.83 -0.06 1.47
CA LYS A 150 -34.03 -1.31 2.22
C LYS A 150 -32.73 -1.78 2.86
N LEU A 151 -32.63 -1.69 4.18
CA LEU A 151 -31.47 -2.18 4.93
C LEU A 151 -31.38 -3.72 4.89
N ILE A 152 -30.28 -4.25 4.37
CA ILE A 152 -29.99 -5.69 4.24
C ILE A 152 -29.17 -6.19 5.42
N ALA A 153 -28.16 -5.42 5.82
CA ALA A 153 -27.25 -5.80 6.89
C ALA A 153 -26.67 -4.57 7.59
N LYS A 154 -26.32 -4.74 8.86
CA LYS A 154 -25.63 -3.72 9.65
C LYS A 154 -24.52 -4.32 10.48
N GLY A 155 -23.37 -3.66 10.46
CA GLY A 155 -22.18 -4.01 11.21
C GLY A 155 -21.34 -5.12 10.59
N LYS A 156 -20.06 -5.16 11.00
CA LYS A 156 -19.07 -6.10 10.45
C LYS A 156 -19.37 -7.56 10.77
N ASP A 157 -20.03 -7.85 11.88
CA ASP A 157 -20.27 -9.24 12.29
C ASP A 157 -21.22 -9.95 11.32
N SER A 158 -22.29 -9.28 10.88
CA SER A 158 -23.18 -9.80 9.85
C SER A 158 -22.48 -9.93 8.49
N MET A 159 -21.62 -8.97 8.14
CA MET A 159 -20.82 -9.08 6.91
C MET A 159 -19.85 -10.26 6.96
N ARG A 160 -19.19 -10.48 8.10
CA ARG A 160 -18.23 -11.59 8.26
C ARG A 160 -18.91 -12.92 7.96
N VAL A 161 -20.09 -13.17 8.53
CA VAL A 161 -20.83 -14.43 8.30
C VAL A 161 -21.19 -14.60 6.83
N ASN A 162 -21.75 -13.57 6.20
CA ASN A 162 -22.23 -13.65 4.81
C ASN A 162 -21.08 -13.78 3.80
N TYR A 163 -20.04 -12.94 3.92
CA TYR A 163 -18.94 -12.91 2.96
C TYR A 163 -17.94 -14.05 3.18
N ALA A 164 -17.71 -14.50 4.42
CA ALA A 164 -16.82 -15.65 4.66
C ALA A 164 -17.40 -16.94 4.05
N GLY A 165 -18.71 -17.16 4.18
CA GLY A 165 -19.40 -18.28 3.51
C GLY A 165 -19.24 -18.19 2.00
N MET A 166 -19.53 -17.01 1.42
CA MET A 166 -19.40 -16.78 -0.01
C MET A 166 -17.97 -17.01 -0.54
N PHE A 167 -16.95 -16.55 0.17
CA PHE A 167 -15.54 -16.73 -0.21
C PHE A 167 -15.08 -18.19 -0.17
N ASN A 168 -15.64 -18.98 0.74
CA ASN A 168 -15.36 -20.42 0.83
C ASN A 168 -16.10 -21.22 -0.25
N ASP A 169 -17.37 -20.88 -0.50
CA ASP A 169 -18.26 -21.67 -1.35
C ASP A 169 -18.10 -21.38 -2.86
N LEU A 170 -17.55 -20.21 -3.21
CA LEU A 170 -17.42 -19.74 -4.59
C LEU A 170 -15.94 -19.58 -4.97
N PRO A 171 -15.28 -20.65 -5.44
CA PRO A 171 -13.85 -20.60 -5.75
C PRO A 171 -13.51 -19.76 -6.99
N ASP A 172 -14.50 -19.50 -7.86
CA ASP A 172 -14.37 -18.69 -9.08
C ASP A 172 -14.86 -17.25 -8.91
N LEU A 173 -15.14 -16.83 -7.67
CA LEU A 173 -15.59 -15.50 -7.34
C LEU A 173 -14.55 -14.45 -7.74
N HIS A 174 -14.92 -13.55 -8.64
CA HIS A 174 -14.05 -12.47 -9.09
C HIS A 174 -14.89 -11.27 -9.52
N CYS A 175 -14.61 -10.11 -8.94
CA CYS A 175 -15.25 -8.85 -9.29
C CYS A 175 -14.30 -7.97 -10.12
N GLU A 176 -14.81 -7.44 -11.23
CA GLU A 176 -14.12 -6.48 -12.09
C GLU A 176 -14.92 -5.18 -12.18
N ILE A 177 -14.24 -4.04 -12.06
CA ILE A 177 -14.86 -2.73 -12.23
C ILE A 177 -14.88 -2.38 -13.72
N LEU A 178 -16.08 -2.26 -14.27
CA LEU A 178 -16.28 -1.80 -15.65
C LEU A 178 -16.17 -0.27 -15.77
N ASN A 179 -16.68 0.44 -14.78
CA ASN A 179 -16.60 1.90 -14.71
C ASN A 179 -16.68 2.38 -13.25
N ARG A 180 -15.96 3.47 -12.94
CA ARG A 180 -15.96 4.10 -11.61
C ARG A 180 -16.25 5.59 -11.72
N ILE A 181 -17.18 6.08 -10.91
CA ILE A 181 -17.46 7.51 -10.73
C ILE A 181 -17.06 7.90 -9.31
N VAL A 182 -16.39 9.04 -9.17
CA VAL A 182 -15.89 9.57 -7.90
C VAL A 182 -16.51 10.94 -7.65
N GLN A 183 -17.25 11.08 -6.55
CA GLN A 183 -17.84 12.35 -6.13
C GLN A 183 -17.56 12.58 -4.64
N GLY A 184 -16.46 13.27 -4.34
CA GLY A 184 -16.03 13.54 -2.97
C GLY A 184 -15.77 12.24 -2.19
N ASN A 185 -16.58 11.96 -1.17
CA ASN A 185 -16.52 10.73 -0.37
C ASN A 185 -17.49 9.64 -0.83
N THR A 186 -18.13 9.80 -1.99
CA THR A 186 -18.98 8.79 -2.60
C THR A 186 -18.29 8.18 -3.83
N ILE A 187 -18.22 6.86 -3.88
CA ILE A 187 -17.68 6.08 -5.00
C ILE A 187 -18.82 5.26 -5.59
N ILE A 188 -18.94 5.23 -6.91
CA ILE A 188 -19.95 4.42 -7.62
C ILE A 188 -19.21 3.52 -8.59
N ASP A 189 -19.29 2.22 -8.37
CA ASP A 189 -18.68 1.20 -9.22
C ASP A 189 -19.77 0.45 -9.97
N ARG A 190 -19.71 0.50 -11.31
CA ARG A 190 -20.39 -0.48 -12.14
C ARG A 190 -19.47 -1.69 -12.22
N GLU A 191 -19.89 -2.77 -11.60
CA GLU A 191 -19.08 -3.97 -11.41
C GLU A 191 -19.66 -5.17 -12.14
N ARG A 192 -18.77 -6.08 -12.51
CA ARG A 192 -19.07 -7.36 -13.12
C ARG A 192 -18.48 -8.46 -12.24
N VAL A 193 -19.35 -9.24 -11.61
CA VAL A 193 -18.96 -10.33 -10.71
C VAL A 193 -19.13 -11.66 -11.43
N ARG A 194 -18.05 -12.44 -11.47
CA ARG A 194 -18.06 -13.82 -11.92
C ARG A 194 -18.47 -14.72 -10.76
N VAL A 195 -19.51 -15.51 -10.96
CA VAL A 195 -20.02 -16.50 -10.01
C VAL A 195 -20.44 -17.76 -10.76
N ARG A 196 -19.88 -18.92 -10.42
CA ARG A 196 -20.23 -20.23 -11.00
C ARG A 196 -20.22 -20.22 -12.54
N GLY A 197 -19.22 -19.58 -13.14
CA GLY A 197 -19.04 -19.47 -14.59
C GLY A 197 -19.99 -18.50 -15.29
N LYS A 198 -20.87 -17.79 -14.56
CA LYS A 198 -21.71 -16.71 -15.09
C LYS A 198 -21.20 -15.36 -14.65
N PHE A 199 -21.51 -14.33 -15.43
CA PHE A 199 -21.26 -12.94 -15.07
C PHE A 199 -22.57 -12.28 -14.66
N LEU A 200 -22.54 -11.60 -13.53
CA LEU A 200 -23.59 -10.73 -13.03
C LEU A 200 -23.05 -9.31 -13.07
N GLU A 201 -23.86 -8.37 -13.55
CA GLU A 201 -23.53 -6.95 -13.45
C GLU A 201 -24.34 -6.33 -12.32
N ALA A 202 -23.70 -5.46 -11.56
CA ALA A 202 -24.34 -4.69 -10.50
C ALA A 202 -23.72 -3.30 -10.43
N VAL A 203 -24.41 -2.36 -9.79
CA VAL A 203 -23.83 -1.07 -9.40
C VAL A 203 -23.76 -1.00 -7.88
N ALA A 204 -22.56 -0.81 -7.35
CA ALA A 204 -22.30 -0.60 -5.94
C ALA A 204 -21.96 0.87 -5.68
N VAL A 205 -22.69 1.50 -4.76
CA VAL A 205 -22.44 2.87 -4.31
C VAL A 205 -21.88 2.82 -2.91
N TYR A 206 -20.70 3.37 -2.68
CA TYR A 206 -20.01 3.41 -1.39
C TYR A 206 -19.98 4.83 -0.85
N LYS A 207 -20.34 5.01 0.43
CA LYS A 207 -20.13 6.25 1.20
C LYS A 207 -19.00 6.05 2.21
N VAL A 208 -17.98 6.88 2.14
CA VAL A 208 -16.81 6.83 3.02
C VAL A 208 -16.89 7.94 4.06
N GLU A 209 -16.70 7.59 5.33
CA GLU A 209 -16.65 8.52 6.46
C GLU A 209 -15.52 8.12 7.40
N ASN A 210 -14.75 9.08 7.91
CA ASN A 210 -13.63 8.86 8.83
C ASN A 210 -12.64 7.76 8.36
N GLY A 211 -12.37 7.70 7.05
CA GLY A 211 -11.45 6.73 6.46
C GLY A 211 -11.96 5.29 6.38
N LYS A 212 -13.27 5.06 6.55
CA LYS A 212 -13.90 3.74 6.45
C LYS A 212 -15.17 3.78 5.60
N ILE A 213 -15.51 2.68 4.94
CA ILE A 213 -16.78 2.55 4.20
C ILE A 213 -17.91 2.44 5.23
N LYS A 214 -18.78 3.44 5.25
CA LYS A 214 -19.87 3.58 6.20
C LYS A 214 -21.19 3.04 5.67
N LYS A 215 -21.47 3.26 4.38
CA LYS A 215 -22.70 2.78 3.73
C LYS A 215 -22.40 2.21 2.35
N VAL A 216 -23.15 1.18 1.99
CA VAL A 216 -23.14 0.59 0.65
C VAL A 216 -24.57 0.46 0.15
N TRP A 217 -24.83 0.84 -1.10
CA TRP A 217 -26.07 0.53 -1.80
C TRP A 217 -25.77 -0.35 -2.99
N PHE A 218 -26.54 -1.42 -3.15
CA PHE A 218 -26.51 -2.28 -4.33
C PHE A 218 -27.70 -1.98 -5.23
N ILE A 219 -27.43 -1.88 -6.52
CA ILE A 219 -28.42 -1.75 -7.59
C ILE A 219 -28.19 -2.92 -8.54
N GLU A 220 -29.14 -3.84 -8.61
CA GLU A 220 -29.16 -5.00 -9.51
C GLU A 220 -30.04 -4.74 -10.74
#